data_AF-A0A2E9PK10-F1
#
_entry.id   AF-A0A2E9PK10-F1
#
_cell.length_a   1.000
_cell.length_b   1.000
_cell.length_c   1.000
_cell.angle_alpha   90.00
_cell.angle_beta   90.00
_cell.angle_gamma   90.00
#
_symmetry.space_group_name_H-M   'P 1'
#
loop_
_entity.id
_entity.type
_entity.pdbx_description
1 polymer ?
#
loop_
_entity_poly.entity_id
_entity_poly.type
_entity_poly.pdbx_seq_one_letter_code
_entity_poly.pdbx_strand_id
1 'polypeptide(L)'
;MISVIVADIFGKTPALEELANIICKNHLIVDPYDGQYKMFQTESDAYEYFSSNIGLGNYSKHLINSLTNLDSSVNLVGFSIGAAAIWNLSGSFASSRIKKAICFYGSQIRNNRKVVPLFPVTLVFPKQKNTFRYQN
;
A
#
# COMPACT_ATOMS: atom_id res chain seq x y z
N MET A 1 -16.57 9.47 6.26
CA MET A 1 -15.58 9.09 5.22
C MET A 1 -14.26 8.82 5.92
N ILE A 2 -13.62 7.70 5.61
CA ILE A 2 -12.37 7.26 6.23
C ILE A 2 -11.26 7.18 5.18
N SER A 3 -10.03 7.47 5.55
CA SER A 3 -8.87 7.20 4.70
C SER A 3 -8.20 5.89 5.09
N VAL A 4 -7.98 5.00 4.13
CA VAL A 4 -7.25 3.76 4.36
C VAL A 4 -5.83 3.95 3.86
N ILE A 5 -4.88 3.90 4.78
CA ILE A 5 -3.45 4.03 4.53
C ILE A 5 -2.87 2.62 4.40
N VAL A 6 -2.38 2.29 3.21
CA VAL A 6 -1.84 0.96 2.88
C VAL A 6 -0.32 1.04 2.94
N ALA A 7 0.24 0.42 3.96
CA ALA A 7 1.65 0.52 4.33
C ALA A 7 2.60 -0.07 3.26
N ASP A 8 3.87 0.27 3.40
CA ASP A 8 4.94 -0.38 2.64
C ASP A 8 5.39 -1.70 3.32
N ILE A 9 6.55 -2.21 2.89
CA ILE A 9 7.14 -3.45 3.41
C ILE A 9 7.64 -3.34 4.85
N PHE A 10 7.73 -2.15 5.46
CA PHE A 10 8.03 -2.04 6.89
C PHE A 10 6.76 -2.19 7.74
N GLY A 11 5.60 -2.15 7.09
CA GLY A 11 4.30 -2.26 7.73
C GLY A 11 3.99 -1.05 8.60
N LYS A 12 3.33 -1.31 9.73
CA LYS A 12 2.96 -0.25 10.66
C LYS A 12 4.20 0.26 11.40
N THR A 13 4.54 1.53 11.19
CA THR A 13 5.66 2.20 11.85
C THR A 13 5.19 3.49 12.54
N PRO A 14 5.90 3.98 13.58
CA PRO A 14 5.58 5.25 14.22
C PRO A 14 5.52 6.43 13.25
N ALA A 15 6.43 6.48 12.26
CA ALA A 15 6.45 7.52 11.25
C ALA A 15 5.21 7.46 10.33
N LEU A 16 4.73 6.26 9.99
CA LEU A 16 3.51 6.09 9.21
C LEU A 16 2.26 6.51 10.01
N GLU A 17 2.21 6.18 11.31
CA GLU A 17 1.14 6.63 12.20
C GLU A 17 1.11 8.15 12.33
N GLU A 18 2.28 8.77 12.55
CA GLU A 18 2.40 10.24 12.62
C GLU A 18 1.92 10.88 11.32
N LEU A 19 2.40 10.40 10.17
CA LEU A 19 1.96 10.87 8.86
C LEU A 19 0.44 10.74 8.71
N ALA A 20 -0.13 9.56 9.03
CA ALA A 20 -1.56 9.31 8.91
C ALA A 20 -2.39 10.26 9.78
N ASN A 21 -1.95 10.52 11.01
CA ASN A 21 -2.55 11.47 11.93
C ASN A 21 -2.53 12.91 11.39
N ILE A 22 -1.43 13.32 10.74
CA ILE A 22 -1.29 14.66 10.16
C ILE A 22 -2.23 14.83 8.95
N ILE A 23 -2.27 13.86 8.05
CA ILE A 23 -2.98 14.02 6.77
C ILE A 23 -4.46 13.67 6.85
N CYS A 24 -4.89 12.89 7.84
CA CYS A 24 -6.25 12.36 7.94
C CYS A 24 -6.71 12.17 9.40
N LYS A 25 -7.70 12.96 9.84
CA LYS A 25 -8.29 12.84 11.20
C LYS A 25 -8.97 11.48 11.50
N ASN A 26 -9.50 10.82 10.48
CA ASN A 26 -10.12 9.49 10.59
C ASN A 26 -9.48 8.57 9.56
N HIS A 27 -8.67 7.62 10.02
CA HIS A 27 -7.94 6.71 9.16
C HIS A 27 -7.85 5.30 9.73
N LEU A 28 -7.64 4.35 8.83
CA LEU A 28 -7.25 2.97 9.14
C LEU A 28 -5.91 2.70 8.45
N ILE A 29 -4.94 2.18 9.19
CA ILE A 29 -3.71 1.65 8.60
C ILE A 29 -3.93 0.17 8.31
N VAL A 30 -3.68 -0.23 7.08
CA VAL A 30 -3.65 -1.63 6.64
C VAL A 30 -2.21 -1.95 6.31
N ASP A 31 -1.60 -2.82 7.10
CA ASP A 31 -0.21 -3.26 6.95
C ASP A 31 -0.12 -4.77 6.70
N PRO A 32 0.99 -5.29 6.18
CA PRO A 32 1.10 -6.70 5.81
C PRO A 32 1.32 -7.65 6.99
N TYR A 33 1.37 -7.14 8.23
CA TYR A 33 1.76 -7.88 9.44
C TYR A 33 0.69 -7.88 10.53
N ASP A 34 -0.57 -7.63 10.16
CA ASP A 34 -1.72 -7.64 11.08
C ASP A 34 -1.52 -6.72 12.31
N GLY A 35 -0.90 -5.56 12.10
CA GLY A 35 -0.63 -4.58 13.16
C GLY A 35 0.55 -4.90 14.06
N GLN A 36 1.27 -6.01 13.82
CA GLN A 36 2.48 -6.33 14.56
C GLN A 36 3.64 -5.45 14.11
N TYR A 37 4.22 -4.70 15.05
CA TYR A 37 5.46 -3.98 14.80
C TYR A 37 6.58 -4.94 14.43
N LYS A 38 7.11 -4.77 13.22
CA LYS A 38 8.34 -5.43 12.78
C LYS A 38 9.47 -4.42 12.81
N MET A 39 10.55 -4.78 13.48
CA MET A 39 11.79 -4.00 13.42
C MET A 39 12.74 -4.67 12.44
N PHE A 40 12.77 -4.14 11.22
CA PHE A 40 13.77 -4.49 10.22
C PHE A 40 14.95 -3.53 10.31
N GLN A 41 16.17 -4.04 10.24
CA GLN A 41 17.37 -3.20 10.27
C GLN A 41 17.64 -2.58 8.91
N THR A 42 17.28 -3.28 7.84
CA THR A 42 17.50 -2.84 6.46
C THR A 42 16.26 -3.01 5.58
N GLU A 43 16.23 -2.31 4.44
CA GLU A 43 15.20 -2.53 3.40
C GLU A 43 15.26 -3.95 2.83
N SER A 44 16.47 -4.53 2.72
CA SER A 44 16.65 -5.90 2.25
C SER A 44 15.98 -6.91 3.18
N ASP A 45 16.14 -6.77 4.50
CA ASP A 45 15.51 -7.67 5.48
C ASP A 45 13.98 -7.59 5.41
N ALA A 46 13.44 -6.36 5.32
CA ALA A 46 12.01 -6.13 5.18
C ALA A 46 11.47 -6.76 3.88
N TYR A 47 12.20 -6.59 2.78
CA TYR A 47 11.83 -7.11 1.48
C TYR A 47 11.85 -8.64 1.44
N GLU A 48 12.92 -9.25 1.96
CA GLU A 48 13.07 -10.71 2.01
C GLU A 48 11.98 -11.32 2.88
N TYR A 49 11.74 -10.76 4.07
CA TYR A 49 10.68 -11.23 4.95
C TYR A 49 9.31 -11.11 4.28
N PHE A 50 8.98 -9.93 3.73
CA PHE A 50 7.71 -9.71 3.03
C PHE A 50 7.53 -10.71 1.88
N SER A 51 8.55 -10.88 1.04
CA SER A 51 8.47 -11.71 -0.15
C SER A 51 8.33 -13.20 0.18
N SER A 52 9.03 -13.67 1.21
CA SER A 52 9.04 -15.09 1.62
C SER A 52 7.82 -15.50 2.44
N ASN A 53 7.24 -14.58 3.23
CA ASN A 53 6.18 -14.93 4.18
C ASN A 53 4.79 -14.42 3.78
N ILE A 54 4.71 -13.27 3.11
CA ILE A 54 3.44 -12.60 2.82
C ILE A 54 3.18 -12.59 1.33
N GLY A 55 4.01 -11.87 0.57
CA GLY A 55 3.86 -11.66 -0.85
C GLY A 55 2.71 -10.72 -1.22
N LEU A 56 2.86 -10.05 -2.37
CA LEU A 56 1.92 -9.03 -2.84
C LEU A 56 0.49 -9.57 -3.04
N GLY A 57 0.35 -10.82 -3.47
CA GLY A 57 -0.96 -11.45 -3.69
C GLY A 57 -1.76 -11.57 -2.40
N ASN A 58 -1.15 -12.08 -1.32
CA ASN A 58 -1.82 -12.21 -0.03
C ASN A 58 -2.06 -10.84 0.60
N TYR A 59 -1.12 -9.89 0.46
CA TYR A 59 -1.35 -8.54 0.95
C TYR A 59 -2.52 -7.84 0.24
N SER A 60 -2.69 -8.07 -1.06
CA SER A 60 -3.85 -7.56 -1.82
C SER A 60 -5.16 -8.17 -1.32
N LYS A 61 -5.19 -9.46 -1.01
CA LYS A 61 -6.36 -10.14 -0.42
C LYS A 61 -6.68 -9.62 0.98
N HIS A 62 -5.65 -9.44 1.81
CA HIS A 62 -5.80 -8.85 3.14
C HIS A 62 -6.43 -7.45 3.05
N LEU A 63 -5.96 -6.61 2.13
CA LEU A 63 -6.55 -5.29 1.89
C LEU A 63 -8.03 -5.38 1.46
N ILE A 64 -8.40 -6.29 0.57
CA ILE A 64 -9.81 -6.50 0.17
C ILE A 64 -10.67 -6.87 1.39
N ASN A 65 -10.18 -7.74 2.26
CA ASN A 65 -10.91 -8.13 3.48
C ASN A 65 -11.10 -6.93 4.41
N SER A 66 -10.05 -6.13 4.65
CA SER A 66 -10.14 -4.92 5.47
C SER A 66 -11.13 -3.91 4.89
N LEU A 67 -11.20 -3.75 3.57
CA LEU A 67 -12.16 -2.86 2.91
C LEU A 67 -13.60 -3.39 2.91
N THR A 68 -13.78 -4.71 2.92
CA THR A 68 -15.10 -5.34 2.95
C THR A 68 -15.79 -5.10 4.30
N ASN A 69 -15.00 -5.10 5.37
CA ASN A 69 -15.46 -4.88 6.75
C ASN A 69 -15.77 -3.40 7.09
N LEU A 70 -15.60 -2.47 6.13
CA LEU A 70 -15.90 -1.06 6.32
C LEU A 70 -17.23 -0.67 5.67
N ASP A 71 -18.15 -0.08 6.43
CA ASP A 71 -19.43 0.41 5.91
C ASP A 71 -19.38 1.85 5.36
N SER A 72 -18.25 2.54 5.53
CA SER A 72 -18.07 3.92 5.11
C SER A 72 -17.50 4.05 3.69
N SER A 73 -17.73 5.19 3.04
CA SER A 73 -16.96 5.59 1.87
C SER A 73 -15.48 5.79 2.25
N VAL A 74 -14.58 5.32 1.38
CA VAL A 74 -13.13 5.27 1.63
C VAL A 74 -12.33 5.99 0.55
N ASN A 75 -11.25 6.65 0.98
CA ASN A 75 -10.14 7.04 0.10
C ASN A 75 -8.95 6.14 0.40
N LEU A 76 -8.22 5.71 -0.61
CA LEU A 76 -7.03 4.88 -0.43
C LEU A 76 -5.76 5.71 -0.63
N VAL A 77 -4.76 5.49 0.22
CA VAL A 77 -3.40 6.02 0.04
C VAL A 77 -2.43 4.86 0.21
N GLY A 78 -1.68 4.52 -0.82
CA GLY A 78 -0.72 3.41 -0.77
C GLY A 78 0.71 3.86 -0.95
N PHE A 79 1.61 3.21 -0.22
CA PHE A 79 3.04 3.46 -0.29
C PHE A 79 3.78 2.20 -0.75
N SER A 80 4.67 2.32 -1.74
CA SER A 80 5.49 1.22 -2.24
C SER A 80 4.69 -0.06 -2.54
N ILE A 81 4.82 -1.12 -1.73
CA ILE A 81 4.08 -2.37 -1.95
C ILE A 81 2.58 -2.21 -1.69
N GLY A 82 2.17 -1.30 -0.79
CA GLY A 82 0.77 -0.93 -0.58
C GLY A 82 0.15 -0.26 -1.79
N ALA A 83 0.91 0.60 -2.49
CA ALA A 83 0.50 1.15 -3.78
C ALA A 83 0.27 0.05 -4.83
N ALA A 84 1.14 -0.97 -4.85
CA ALA A 84 0.96 -2.12 -5.74
C ALA A 84 -0.24 -3.00 -5.35
N ALA A 85 -0.55 -3.14 -4.05
CA ALA A 85 -1.71 -3.88 -3.59
C ALA A 85 -3.02 -3.19 -3.99
N ILE A 86 -3.08 -1.85 -3.85
CA ILE A 86 -4.21 -1.05 -4.35
C ILE A 86 -4.35 -1.21 -5.87
N TRP A 87 -3.25 -1.14 -6.61
CA TRP A 87 -3.28 -1.32 -8.06
C TRP A 87 -3.84 -2.70 -8.43
N ASN A 88 -3.38 -3.77 -7.78
CA ASN A 88 -3.86 -5.13 -8.05
C ASN A 88 -5.36 -5.30 -7.83
N LEU A 89 -5.90 -4.80 -6.70
CA LEU A 89 -7.34 -4.91 -6.45
C LEU A 89 -8.15 -3.96 -7.33
N SER A 90 -7.57 -2.86 -7.82
CA SER A 90 -8.31 -1.85 -8.57
C SER A 90 -8.97 -2.40 -9.85
N GLY A 91 -8.43 -3.47 -10.43
CA GLY A 91 -8.99 -4.09 -11.63
C GLY A 91 -10.04 -5.18 -11.40
N SER A 92 -10.25 -5.62 -10.15
CA SER A 92 -11.14 -6.75 -9.85
C SER A 92 -12.09 -6.51 -8.68
N PHE A 93 -11.82 -5.53 -7.82
CA PHE A 93 -12.65 -5.17 -6.68
C PHE A 93 -13.48 -3.91 -7.00
N ALA A 94 -14.69 -4.14 -7.51
CA ALA A 94 -15.67 -3.10 -7.75
C ALA A 94 -16.41 -2.76 -6.44
N SER A 95 -15.98 -1.72 -5.73
CA SER A 95 -16.72 -1.18 -4.59
C SER A 95 -17.08 0.27 -4.81
N SER A 96 -18.37 0.58 -4.88
CA SER A 96 -18.90 1.96 -4.98
C SER A 96 -18.52 2.84 -3.77
N ARG A 97 -18.02 2.21 -2.70
CA ARG A 97 -17.51 2.86 -1.50
C ARG A 97 -16.11 3.46 -1.71
N ILE A 98 -15.29 2.92 -2.61
CA ILE A 98 -13.96 3.47 -2.93
C ILE A 98 -14.12 4.69 -3.83
N LYS A 99 -13.74 5.87 -3.34
CA LYS A 99 -13.90 7.13 -4.08
C LYS A 99 -12.70 7.46 -4.95
N LYS A 100 -11.50 7.16 -4.46
CA LYS A 100 -10.23 7.33 -5.19
C LYS A 100 -9.08 6.63 -4.48
N ALA A 101 -7.99 6.44 -5.19
CA ALA A 101 -6.70 6.03 -4.64
C ALA A 101 -5.56 6.96 -5.07
N ILE A 102 -4.59 7.15 -4.18
CA ILE A 102 -3.31 7.78 -4.49
C ILE A 102 -2.19 6.79 -4.15
N CYS A 103 -1.38 6.44 -5.14
CA CYS A 103 -0.37 5.39 -5.05
C CYS A 103 1.02 6.00 -5.23
N PHE A 104 1.79 6.05 -4.15
CA PHE A 104 3.13 6.62 -4.13
C PHE A 104 4.19 5.53 -4.37
N TYR A 105 5.10 5.81 -5.32
CA TYR A 105 6.33 5.04 -5.58
C TYR A 105 6.15 3.51 -5.69
N GLY A 106 4.99 3.05 -6.18
CA GLY A 106 4.64 1.63 -6.33
C GLY A 106 5.40 0.92 -7.46
N SER A 107 6.63 0.49 -7.18
CA SER A 107 7.52 -0.11 -8.19
C SER A 107 6.96 -1.37 -8.86
N GLN A 108 6.20 -2.18 -8.12
CA GLN A 108 5.63 -3.44 -8.61
C GLN A 108 4.40 -3.27 -9.52
N ILE A 109 3.85 -2.06 -9.63
CA ILE A 109 2.75 -1.75 -10.56
C ILE A 109 3.14 -2.06 -12.02
N ARG A 110 4.42 -1.88 -12.37
CA ARG A 110 4.95 -2.14 -13.72
C ARG A 110 4.78 -3.58 -14.20
N ASN A 111 4.55 -4.52 -13.29
CA ASN A 111 4.37 -5.94 -13.62
C ASN A 111 2.91 -6.25 -14.02
N ASN A 112 1.95 -5.39 -13.65
CA ASN A 112 0.52 -5.60 -13.85
C ASN A 112 -0.11 -4.48 -14.70
N ARG A 113 0.47 -4.18 -15.86
CA ARG A 113 0.05 -3.04 -16.72
C ARG A 113 -1.30 -3.22 -17.42
N LYS A 114 -1.84 -4.44 -17.43
CA LYS A 114 -3.14 -4.74 -18.06
C LYS A 114 -4.34 -4.43 -17.14
N VAL A 115 -4.09 -4.04 -15.90
CA VAL A 115 -5.14 -3.64 -14.96
C VAL A 115 -5.83 -2.38 -15.49
N VAL A 116 -7.16 -2.43 -15.53
CA VAL A 116 -8.03 -1.28 -15.79
C VAL A 116 -8.74 -0.94 -14.48
N PRO A 117 -8.37 0.17 -13.80
CA PRO A 117 -8.97 0.52 -12.52
C PRO A 117 -10.48 0.77 -12.61
N LEU A 118 -11.23 0.21 -11.66
CA LEU A 118 -12.67 0.35 -11.51
C LEU A 118 -13.08 1.60 -10.68
N PHE A 119 -12.09 2.35 -10.21
CA PHE A 119 -12.23 3.61 -9.50
C PHE A 119 -11.05 4.54 -9.85
N PRO A 120 -11.14 5.86 -9.60
CA PRO A 120 -10.05 6.78 -9.89
C PRO A 120 -8.76 6.42 -9.14
N VAL A 121 -7.65 6.26 -9.88
CA VAL A 121 -6.32 5.99 -9.30
C VAL A 121 -5.31 7.02 -9.81
N THR A 122 -4.66 7.71 -8.89
CA THR A 122 -3.51 8.59 -9.18
C THR A 122 -2.22 7.88 -8.83
N LEU A 123 -1.31 7.75 -9.79
CA LEU A 123 0.03 7.20 -9.58
C LEU A 123 1.04 8.35 -9.44
N VAL A 124 1.79 8.37 -8.34
CA VAL A 124 2.82 9.37 -8.05
C VAL A 124 4.18 8.68 -8.06
N PHE A 125 5.00 8.96 -9.07
CA PHE A 125 6.33 8.38 -9.21
C PHE A 125 7.43 9.42 -8.90
N PRO A 126 8.54 9.00 -8.28
CA PRO A 126 9.68 9.89 -8.07
C PRO A 126 10.29 10.31 -9.43
N LYS A 127 10.66 11.59 -9.56
CA LYS A 127 11.25 12.16 -10.78
C LYS A 127 12.61 11.52 -11.12
N GLN A 128 13.38 11.13 -10.11
CA GLN A 128 14.62 10.37 -10.25
C GLN A 128 14.63 9.23 -9.24
N LYS A 129 14.96 8.03 -9.70
CA LYS A 129 15.29 6.91 -8.83
C LYS A 129 16.82 6.97 -8.68
N ASN A 130 17.34 7.45 -7.55
CA ASN A 130 18.75 7.24 -7.26
C ASN A 130 18.95 5.73 -7.23
N THR A 131 19.53 5.20 -8.31
CA THR A 131 20.02 3.84 -8.33
C THR A 131 21.25 3.93 -7.45
N PHE A 132 21.11 3.64 -6.15
CA PHE A 132 22.27 3.34 -5.33
C PHE A 132 22.84 2.03 -5.87
N ARG A 133 23.67 2.14 -6.91
CA ARG A 133 24.67 1.13 -7.22
C ARG A 133 25.71 1.29 -6.12
N TYR A 134 25.82 0.29 -5.25
CA TYR A 134 27.07 0.07 -4.55
C TYR A 134 28.16 -0.01 -5.63
N GLN A 135 29.02 1.00 -5.67
CA GLN A 135 30.30 0.89 -6.35
C GLN A 135 31.25 0.29 -5.32
N ASN A 136 31.60 -0.98 -5.58
CA ASN A 136 32.68 -1.79 -5.02
C ASN A 136 32.66 -2.06 -3.52
#